data_AF-A0A838JV65-F1
#
_entry.id   AF-A0A838JV65-F1
#
_cell.length_a   1.000
_cell.length_b   1.000
_cell.length_c   1.000
_cell.angle_alpha   90.00
_cell.angle_beta   90.00
_cell.angle_gamma   90.00
#
_symmetry.space_group_name_H-M   'P 1'
#
loop_
_entity.id
_entity.type
_entity.pdbx_description
1 polymer ?
#
loop_
_entity_poly.entity_id
_entity_poly.type
_entity_poly.pdbx_seq_one_letter_code
_entity_poly.pdbx_strand_id
1 'polypeptide(L)'
;MRRVVVSEFVSLDGIVEDPRWTFQFGSDDRDQFKFEELAASDALLLGRVTYEGFAAAWPQMEEQTGEYGAWMNGYPKYVVSTTLQEPLEWNNSTLVEGDVAEEVSRLKDQPGKDILVFGSGDLVNTLM
;
A
#
# COMPACT_ATOMS: atom_id res chain seq x y z
N MET A 1 9.07 14.67 9.97
CA MET A 1 7.76 14.01 9.99
C MET A 1 7.49 13.46 8.60
N ARG A 2 7.24 12.16 8.50
CA ARG A 2 6.89 11.48 7.23
C ARG A 2 5.49 11.87 6.79
N ARG A 3 5.19 11.81 5.49
CA ARG A 3 3.85 12.04 4.95
C ARG A 3 3.16 10.70 4.74
N VAL A 4 1.83 10.69 4.93
CA VAL A 4 0.98 9.61 4.43
C VAL A 4 0.49 10.05 3.06
N VAL A 5 0.79 9.26 2.03
CA VAL A 5 0.42 9.55 0.65
C VAL A 5 -0.58 8.50 0.21
N VAL A 6 -1.77 8.95 -0.18
CA VAL A 6 -2.82 8.09 -0.72
C VAL A 6 -2.74 8.11 -2.24
N SER A 7 -2.68 6.93 -2.84
CA SER A 7 -2.62 6.77 -4.29
C SER A 7 -3.59 5.70 -4.75
N GLU A 8 -4.72 6.17 -5.28
CA GLU A 8 -5.84 5.31 -5.67
C GLU A 8 -6.22 5.57 -7.13
N PHE A 9 -6.69 4.52 -7.78
CA PHE A 9 -7.44 4.66 -9.02
C PHE A 9 -8.89 4.94 -8.69
N VAL A 10 -9.48 5.92 -9.35
CA VAL A 10 -10.86 6.35 -9.10
C VAL A 10 -11.58 6.57 -10.44
N SER A 11 -12.78 6.03 -10.58
CA SER A 11 -13.65 6.33 -11.71
C SER A 11 -14.23 7.75 -11.59
N LEU A 12 -14.83 8.28 -12.66
CA LEU A 12 -15.43 9.62 -12.64
C LEU A 12 -16.55 9.75 -11.59
N ASP A 13 -17.27 8.67 -11.32
CA ASP A 13 -18.34 8.57 -10.32
C ASP A 13 -17.86 8.09 -8.94
N GLY A 14 -16.54 8.00 -8.71
CA GLY A 14 -15.97 7.81 -7.38
C GLY A 14 -15.73 6.35 -6.95
N ILE A 15 -15.74 5.39 -7.88
CA ILE A 15 -15.47 3.98 -7.58
C ILE A 15 -13.96 3.72 -7.55
N VAL A 16 -13.48 3.23 -6.42
CA VAL A 16 -12.06 2.85 -6.18
C VAL A 16 -11.86 1.34 -6.03
N GLU A 17 -12.95 0.58 -5.89
CA GLU A 17 -12.91 -0.86 -5.67
C GLU A 17 -12.39 -1.60 -6.91
N ASP A 18 -11.62 -2.67 -6.67
CA ASP A 18 -11.11 -3.60 -7.67
C ASP A 18 -10.62 -2.91 -8.97
N PRO A 19 -9.52 -2.15 -8.90
CA PRO A 19 -9.10 -1.27 -9.99
C PRO A 19 -8.55 -2.01 -11.22
N ARG A 20 -8.81 -3.31 -11.40
CA ARG A 20 -8.46 -4.06 -12.63
C ARG A 20 -9.10 -3.45 -13.88
N TRP A 21 -10.22 -2.74 -13.75
CA TRP A 21 -10.83 -1.97 -14.84
C TRP A 21 -9.88 -0.90 -15.41
N THR A 22 -8.85 -0.50 -14.67
CA THR A 22 -7.84 0.49 -15.09
C THR A 22 -6.77 -0.09 -16.03
N PHE A 23 -6.64 -1.41 -16.10
CA PHE A 23 -5.53 -2.05 -16.82
C PHE A 23 -5.59 -1.78 -18.33
N GLN A 24 -6.79 -1.62 -18.89
CA GLN A 24 -7.00 -1.25 -20.30
C GLN A 24 -6.60 0.22 -20.61
N PHE A 25 -6.42 1.05 -19.58
CA PHE A 25 -6.07 2.47 -19.69
C PHE A 25 -4.59 2.72 -19.34
N GLY A 26 -3.72 1.72 -19.54
CA GLY A 26 -2.29 1.86 -19.29
C GLY A 26 -1.58 2.84 -20.20
N SER A 27 -0.54 3.48 -19.68
CA SER A 27 0.38 4.34 -20.43
C SER A 27 1.75 4.36 -19.76
N ASP A 28 2.79 4.62 -20.55
CA ASP A 28 4.17 4.72 -20.06
C ASP A 28 4.30 5.81 -18.97
N ASP A 29 3.62 6.95 -19.14
CA ASP A 29 3.62 8.04 -18.15
C ASP A 29 3.03 7.60 -16.80
N ARG A 30 1.96 6.79 -16.83
CA ARG A 30 1.33 6.26 -15.61
C ARG A 30 2.25 5.28 -14.92
N ASP A 31 2.87 4.39 -15.69
CA ASP A 31 3.76 3.36 -15.14
C ASP A 31 5.04 4.00 -14.56
N GLN A 32 5.57 5.04 -15.23
CA GLN A 32 6.66 5.89 -14.71
C GLN A 32 6.26 6.59 -13.40
N PHE A 33 5.06 7.19 -13.35
CA PHE A 33 4.55 7.83 -12.14
C PHE A 33 4.46 6.84 -10.97
N LYS A 34 3.93 5.63 -11.20
CA LYS A 34 3.85 4.59 -10.16
C LYS A 34 5.21 4.14 -9.68
N PHE A 35 6.17 4.01 -10.59
CA PHE A 35 7.54 3.68 -10.22
C PHE A 35 8.17 4.75 -9.32
N GLU A 36 8.07 6.03 -9.70
CA GLU A 36 8.60 7.17 -8.93
C GLU A 36 7.89 7.32 -7.57
N GLU A 37 6.59 7.10 -7.54
CA GLU A 37 5.77 7.11 -6.32
C GLU A 37 6.25 6.09 -5.30
N LEU A 38 6.44 4.84 -5.72
CA LEU A 38 6.95 3.80 -4.81
C LEU A 38 8.38 4.14 -4.36
N ALA A 39 9.24 4.59 -5.27
CA ALA A 39 10.63 4.99 -4.96
C ALA A 39 10.72 6.17 -3.97
N ALA A 40 9.74 7.07 -3.99
CA ALA A 40 9.62 8.20 -3.05
C ALA A 40 9.11 7.77 -1.66
N SER A 41 8.66 6.52 -1.51
CA SER A 41 8.24 5.92 -0.25
C SER A 41 9.28 4.93 0.29
N ASP A 42 9.09 4.52 1.54
CA ASP A 42 9.86 3.43 2.16
C ASP A 42 9.02 2.59 3.12
N ALA A 43 7.69 2.75 3.11
CA ALA A 43 6.76 1.90 3.83
C ALA A 43 5.40 1.87 3.14
N LEU A 44 4.68 0.76 3.30
CA LEU A 44 3.30 0.59 2.85
C LEU A 44 2.36 0.55 4.06
N LEU A 45 1.22 1.22 3.96
CA LEU A 45 0.10 1.11 4.91
C LEU A 45 -1.11 0.56 4.15
N LEU A 46 -1.58 -0.63 4.54
CA LEU A 46 -2.53 -1.42 3.77
C LEU A 46 -3.72 -1.82 4.64
N GLY A 47 -4.94 -1.71 4.11
CA GLY A 47 -6.10 -2.38 4.70
C GLY A 47 -6.08 -3.89 4.40
N ARG A 48 -6.80 -4.69 5.18
CA ARG A 48 -6.88 -6.16 5.04
C ARG A 48 -7.06 -6.64 3.59
N VAL A 49 -8.06 -6.13 2.88
CA VAL A 49 -8.42 -6.64 1.54
C VAL A 49 -7.32 -6.36 0.53
N THR A 50 -6.74 -5.15 0.55
CA THR A 50 -5.58 -4.80 -0.29
C THR A 50 -4.38 -5.67 0.06
N TYR A 51 -4.11 -5.88 1.36
CA TYR A 51 -3.04 -6.74 1.83
C TYR A 51 -3.19 -8.18 1.32
N GLU A 52 -4.36 -8.80 1.45
CA GLU A 52 -4.59 -10.18 1.01
C GLU A 52 -4.38 -10.34 -0.49
N GLY A 53 -4.90 -9.41 -1.30
CA GLY A 53 -4.68 -9.41 -2.75
C GLY A 53 -3.21 -9.23 -3.13
N PHE A 54 -2.49 -8.38 -2.41
CA PHE A 54 -1.07 -8.14 -2.66
C PHE A 54 -0.20 -9.30 -2.19
N ALA A 55 -0.47 -9.85 -1.01
CA ALA A 55 0.22 -11.01 -0.46
C ALA A 55 0.09 -12.25 -1.36
N ALA A 56 -1.06 -12.40 -2.05
CA ALA A 56 -1.27 -13.48 -3.01
C ALA A 56 -0.47 -13.33 -4.33
N ALA A 57 -0.04 -12.12 -4.68
CA ALA A 57 0.56 -11.81 -5.99
C ALA A 57 2.05 -11.43 -5.90
N TRP A 58 2.39 -10.42 -5.11
CA TRP A 58 3.70 -9.77 -5.12
C TRP A 58 4.91 -10.67 -4.79
N PRO A 59 4.81 -11.69 -3.91
CA PRO A 59 5.94 -12.58 -3.63
C PRO A 59 6.53 -13.26 -4.88
N GLN A 60 5.75 -13.41 -5.96
CA GLN A 60 6.18 -14.06 -7.20
C GLN A 60 6.45 -13.07 -8.34
N MET A 61 6.15 -11.79 -8.13
CA MET A 61 6.18 -10.76 -9.18
C MET A 61 7.55 -10.11 -9.38
N GLU A 62 8.50 -10.34 -8.47
CA GLU A 62 9.80 -9.68 -8.47
C GLU A 62 10.59 -9.92 -9.76
N GLU A 63 10.59 -11.17 -10.27
CA GLU A 63 11.29 -11.48 -11.53
C GLU A 63 10.71 -10.71 -12.73
N GLN A 64 9.39 -10.48 -12.75
CA GLN A 64 8.73 -9.80 -13.88
C GLN A 64 8.73 -8.27 -13.74
N THR A 65 8.83 -7.75 -12.52
CA THR A 65 8.71 -6.31 -12.21
C THR A 65 10.03 -5.66 -11.79
N GLY A 66 11.09 -6.46 -11.64
CA GLY A 66 12.44 -5.99 -11.31
C GLY A 66 12.48 -5.22 -10.00
N GLU A 67 13.09 -4.04 -10.04
CA GLU A 67 13.29 -3.20 -8.86
C GLU A 67 11.97 -2.81 -8.16
N TYR A 68 10.89 -2.61 -8.92
CA TYR A 68 9.58 -2.32 -8.35
C TYR A 68 9.08 -3.46 -7.45
N GLY A 69 9.17 -4.70 -7.94
CA GLY A 69 8.81 -5.89 -7.16
C GLY A 69 9.72 -6.08 -5.95
N ALA A 70 11.02 -5.83 -6.11
CA ALA A 70 11.97 -5.88 -5.01
C ALA A 70 11.63 -4.87 -3.90
N TRP A 71 11.17 -3.67 -4.25
CA TRP A 71 10.65 -2.70 -3.28
C TRP A 71 9.33 -3.14 -2.64
N MET A 72 8.37 -3.60 -3.43
CA MET A 72 7.09 -4.11 -2.91
C MET A 72 7.30 -5.22 -1.88
N ASN A 73 8.17 -6.17 -2.18
CA ASN A 73 8.52 -7.24 -1.24
C ASN A 73 9.39 -6.70 -0.09
N GLY A 74 10.37 -5.84 -0.38
CA GLY A 74 11.35 -5.36 0.60
C GLY A 74 10.80 -4.39 1.66
N TYR A 75 9.85 -3.53 1.33
CA TYR A 75 9.40 -2.47 2.24
C TYR A 75 8.65 -3.01 3.46
N PRO A 76 8.77 -2.38 4.64
CA PRO A 76 7.89 -2.63 5.77
C PRO A 76 6.42 -2.32 5.39
N LYS A 77 5.53 -3.21 5.80
CA LYS A 77 4.08 -3.13 5.53
C LYS A 77 3.34 -3.11 6.86
N TYR A 78 2.58 -2.06 7.08
CA TYR A 78 1.70 -1.92 8.24
C TYR A 78 0.29 -2.29 7.81
N VAL A 79 -0.24 -3.38 8.33
CA VAL A 79 -1.51 -3.95 7.89
C VAL A 79 -2.59 -3.65 8.91
N VAL A 80 -3.52 -2.78 8.55
CA VAL A 80 -4.65 -2.40 9.39
C VAL A 80 -5.74 -3.43 9.24
N SER A 81 -6.01 -4.18 10.32
CA SER A 81 -7.07 -5.19 10.35
C SER A 81 -7.50 -5.51 11.78
N THR A 82 -8.77 -5.85 11.94
CA THR A 82 -9.33 -6.40 13.19
C THR A 82 -9.57 -7.91 13.11
N THR A 83 -9.29 -8.55 11.98
CA THR A 83 -9.60 -9.96 11.73
C THR A 83 -8.40 -10.81 11.34
N LEU A 84 -7.33 -10.21 10.83
CA LEU A 84 -6.08 -10.92 10.60
C LEU A 84 -5.39 -11.21 11.93
N GLN A 85 -4.55 -12.24 11.93
CA GLN A 85 -3.72 -12.61 13.08
C GLN A 85 -2.29 -12.86 12.59
N GLU A 86 -1.31 -12.58 13.45
CA GLU A 86 0.07 -12.92 13.15
C GLU A 86 0.34 -14.43 13.30
N PRO A 87 1.32 -14.99 12.57
CA PRO A 87 2.17 -14.31 11.58
C PRO A 87 1.45 -14.03 10.26
N LEU A 88 1.77 -12.89 9.65
CA LEU A 88 1.30 -12.52 8.32
C LEU A 88 2.15 -13.23 7.23
N GLU A 89 1.50 -13.71 6.17
CA GLU A 89 2.16 -14.52 5.13
C GLU A 89 3.16 -13.74 4.26
N TRP A 90 2.89 -12.47 3.96
CA TRP A 90 3.78 -11.64 3.15
C TRP A 90 4.87 -11.03 4.03
N ASN A 91 6.12 -11.15 3.58
CA ASN A 91 7.29 -10.74 4.36
C ASN A 91 7.28 -9.24 4.71
N ASN A 92 7.95 -8.90 5.81
CA ASN A 92 8.05 -7.54 6.35
C ASN A 92 6.69 -6.91 6.68
N SER A 93 5.69 -7.72 7.03
CA SER A 93 4.36 -7.26 7.44
C SER A 93 4.22 -7.26 8.95
N THR A 94 3.60 -6.21 9.48
CA THR A 94 3.24 -6.06 10.89
C THR A 94 1.76 -5.73 10.97
N LEU A 95 1.03 -6.49 11.79
CA LEU A 95 -0.38 -6.21 12.05
C LEU A 95 -0.52 -4.97 12.94
N VAL A 96 -1.37 -4.03 12.51
CA VAL A 96 -1.79 -2.88 13.31
C VAL A 96 -3.17 -3.16 13.89
N GLU A 97 -3.19 -3.45 15.19
CA GLU A 97 -4.42 -3.66 15.96
C GLU A 97 -4.74 -2.41 16.80
N GLY A 98 -6.03 -2.08 16.95
CA GLY A 98 -6.48 -1.00 17.83
C GLY A 98 -6.57 0.38 17.16
N ASP A 99 -5.97 1.40 17.78
CA ASP A 99 -6.07 2.79 17.34
C ASP A 99 -5.14 3.07 16.15
N VAL A 100 -5.74 3.06 14.96
CA VAL A 100 -5.04 3.30 13.69
C VAL A 100 -4.45 4.72 13.63
N ALA A 101 -5.14 5.72 14.19
CA ALA A 101 -4.69 7.10 14.13
C ALA A 101 -3.46 7.34 15.02
N GLU A 102 -3.43 6.71 16.20
CA GLU A 102 -2.26 6.72 17.08
C GLU A 102 -1.05 6.07 16.40
N GLU A 103 -1.23 4.86 15.83
CA GLU A 103 -0.14 4.15 15.19
C GLU A 103 0.39 4.90 13.96
N VAL A 104 -0.49 5.43 13.11
CA VAL A 104 -0.06 6.25 11.97
C VAL A 104 0.66 7.51 12.43
N SER A 105 0.23 8.15 13.52
CA SER A 105 0.93 9.31 14.09
C SER A 105 2.34 8.93 14.56
N ARG A 106 2.49 7.80 15.25
CA ARG A 106 3.79 7.26 15.67
C ARG A 106 4.69 6.94 14.48
N LEU A 107 4.15 6.38 13.40
CA LEU A 107 4.90 6.11 12.17
C LEU A 107 5.39 7.39 11.50
N LYS A 108 4.57 8.45 11.51
CA LYS A 108 4.94 9.76 10.95
C LYS A 108 6.08 10.45 11.70
N ASP A 109 6.24 10.18 12.99
CA ASP A 109 7.30 10.76 13.83
C ASP A 109 8.65 10.05 13.69
N GLN A 110 8.68 8.87 13.08
CA GLN A 110 9.93 8.16 12.78
C GLN A 110 10.68 8.78 11.60
N PRO A 111 12.02 8.63 11.52
CA PRO A 111 12.76 8.98 10.32
C PRO A 111 12.38 8.06 9.16
N GLY A 112 12.44 8.58 7.93
CA GLY A 112 12.11 7.83 6.72
C GLY A 112 11.54 8.72 5.63
N LYS A 113 11.11 8.09 4.54
CA LYS A 113 10.40 8.73 3.42
C LYS A 113 8.87 8.65 3.64
N ASP A 114 8.10 8.78 2.58
CA ASP A 114 6.65 8.71 2.65
C ASP A 114 6.15 7.30 3.01
N ILE A 115 4.98 7.26 3.64
CA ILE A 115 4.19 6.06 3.90
C ILE A 115 3.09 6.00 2.84
N LEU A 116 3.17 5.02 1.94
CA LEU A 116 2.29 4.92 0.79
C LEU A 116 1.07 4.03 1.08
N VAL A 117 -0.11 4.54 0.72
CA VAL A 117 -1.38 3.83 0.78
C VAL A 117 -1.86 3.61 -0.65
N PHE A 118 -1.71 2.37 -1.15
CA PHE A 118 -2.29 1.95 -2.44
C PHE A 118 -3.80 1.66 -2.37
N GLY A 119 -4.34 1.66 -1.15
CA GLY A 119 -5.69 1.27 -0.77
C GLY A 119 -5.71 0.76 0.69
N SER A 120 -6.84 0.57 1.35
CA SER A 120 -8.21 0.60 0.82
C SER A 120 -8.96 1.89 1.15
N GLY A 121 -10.02 2.17 0.39
CA GLY A 121 -10.90 3.32 0.67
C GLY A 121 -11.41 3.38 2.11
N ASP A 122 -11.67 2.22 2.76
CA ASP A 122 -12.04 2.16 4.19
C ASP A 122 -10.91 2.66 5.11
N LEU A 123 -9.67 2.29 4.81
CA LEU A 123 -8.50 2.78 5.55
C LEU A 123 -8.33 4.29 5.33
N VAL A 124 -8.46 4.76 4.08
CA VAL A 124 -8.39 6.20 3.77
C VAL A 124 -9.48 6.97 4.51
N ASN A 125 -10.71 6.47 4.52
CA ASN A 125 -11.84 7.06 5.25
C ASN A 125 -11.60 7.10 6.77
N THR A 126 -10.88 6.12 7.32
CA THR A 126 -10.52 6.09 8.75
C THR A 126 -9.48 7.16 9.11
N LEU A 127 -8.71 7.65 8.12
CA LEU A 127 -7.61 8.60 8.32
C LEU A 127 -8.00 10.07 8.06
N MET A 128 -9.24 10.33 7.63
CA MET A 128 -9.79 11.69 7.42
C MET A 128 -10.42 12.25 8.68
#